data_AF-A0AAW4BKV8-F1
#
_entry.id   AF-A0AAW4BKV8-F1
#
_cell.length_a   1.000
_cell.length_b   1.000
_cell.length_c   1.000
_cell.angle_alpha   90.00
_cell.angle_beta   90.00
_cell.angle_gamma   90.00
#
_symmetry.space_group_name_H-M   'P 1'
#
loop_
_entity.id
_entity.type
_entity.pdbx_description
1 polymer ?
#
loop_
_entity_poly.entity_id
_entity_poly.type
_entity_poly.pdbx_seq_one_letter_code
_entity_poly.pdbx_strand_id
1 'polypeptide(L)'
;MKFKVLLALCFLVLATPILFYIYQFGFGLWSEHSDWASMGSALGGLYTPILALLTLAVLVKQLQIQAQSRDYEQRETSRKLVFDMVEKFAQKIEERLDDELRHNLYVLSEMPKGHPDSHVLKSG
;
A
#
# COMPACT_ATOMS: atom_id res chain seq x y z
N MET A 1 13.65 -16.18 15.67
CA MET A 1 13.42 -16.55 17.10
C MET A 1 12.29 -15.75 17.73
N LYS A 2 12.29 -14.41 17.64
CA LYS A 2 11.22 -13.54 18.20
C LYS A 2 9.80 -13.92 17.75
N PHE A 3 9.60 -14.24 16.47
CA PHE A 3 8.29 -14.66 15.94
C PHE A 3 7.80 -15.98 16.56
N LYS A 4 8.67 -17.00 16.66
CA LYS A 4 8.33 -18.29 17.28
C LYS A 4 7.93 -18.13 18.75
N VAL A 5 8.63 -17.26 19.48
CA VAL A 5 8.33 -16.92 20.88
C VAL A 5 6.97 -16.23 21.01
N LEU A 6 6.68 -15.26 20.12
CA LEU A 6 5.41 -14.55 20.12
C LEU A 6 4.22 -15.47 19.81
N LEU A 7 4.43 -16.42 18.89
CA LEU A 7 3.43 -17.43 18.52
C LEU A 7 3.18 -18.41 19.68
N ALA A 8 4.24 -18.85 20.37
CA ALA A 8 4.13 -19.68 21.56
C ALA A 8 3.39 -18.96 22.70
N LEU A 9 3.69 -17.67 22.94
CA LEU A 9 3.01 -16.85 23.94
C LEU A 9 1.52 -16.71 23.61
N CYS A 10 1.19 -16.44 22.35
CA CYS A 10 -0.19 -16.31 21.89
C CYS A 10 -0.98 -17.62 22.09
N PHE A 11 -0.35 -18.76 21.75
CA PHE A 11 -0.92 -20.08 22.01
C PHE A 11 -1.18 -20.32 23.51
N LEU A 12 -0.23 -19.95 24.36
CA LEU A 12 -0.35 -20.09 25.82
C LEU A 12 -1.53 -19.27 26.35
N VAL A 13 -1.65 -18.01 25.93
CA VAL A 13 -2.76 -17.11 26.30
C VAL A 13 -4.11 -17.68 25.86
N LEU A 14 -4.20 -18.23 24.65
CA LEU A 14 -5.43 -18.83 24.14
C LEU A 14 -5.76 -20.17 24.79
N ALA A 15 -4.76 -20.91 25.27
CA ALA A 15 -4.97 -22.17 25.99
C ALA A 15 -5.46 -21.95 27.44
N THR A 16 -5.09 -20.83 28.07
CA THR A 16 -5.44 -20.54 29.48
C THR A 16 -6.93 -20.67 29.82
N PRO A 17 -7.87 -20.05 29.07
CA PRO A 17 -9.31 -20.17 29.35
C PRO A 17 -9.81 -21.61 29.26
N ILE A 18 -9.33 -22.38 28.28
CA ILE A 18 -9.68 -23.80 28.11
C ILE A 18 -9.16 -24.62 29.29
N LEU A 19 -7.89 -24.42 29.69
CA LEU A 19 -7.30 -25.15 30.81
C LEU A 19 -8.02 -24.83 32.13
N PHE A 20 -8.37 -23.56 32.36
CA PHE A 20 -9.13 -23.13 33.53
C PHE A 20 -10.54 -23.74 33.53
N TYR A 21 -11.18 -23.78 32.36
CA TYR A 21 -12.49 -24.39 32.20
C TYR A 21 -12.47 -25.91 32.46
N ILE A 22 -11.48 -26.63 31.93
CA ILE A 22 -11.29 -28.07 32.18
C ILE A 22 -11.00 -28.34 33.67
N TYR A 23 -10.21 -27.48 34.32
CA TYR A 23 -9.91 -27.62 35.75
C TYR A 23 -11.16 -27.47 36.62
N GLN A 24 -12.03 -26.52 36.28
CA GLN A 24 -13.22 -26.21 37.08
C GLN A 24 -14.39 -27.17 36.82
N PHE A 25 -14.62 -27.56 35.57
CA PHE A 25 -15.81 -28.31 35.14
C PHE A 25 -15.51 -29.75 34.73
N GLY A 26 -14.25 -30.15 34.73
CA GLY A 26 -13.80 -31.47 34.29
C GLY A 26 -13.60 -31.56 32.77
N PHE A 27 -13.04 -32.69 32.34
CA PHE A 27 -12.82 -32.99 30.93
C PHE A 27 -13.93 -33.90 30.40
N GLY A 28 -14.71 -33.42 29.43
CA GLY A 28 -15.78 -34.20 28.81
C GLY A 28 -16.58 -33.38 27.79
N LEU A 29 -17.41 -34.08 27.02
CA LEU A 29 -18.46 -33.45 26.21
C LEU A 29 -19.74 -33.49 27.03
N TRP A 30 -20.37 -32.33 27.25
CA TRP A 30 -21.64 -32.28 27.96
C TRP A 30 -22.74 -32.98 27.16
N SER A 31 -23.50 -33.83 27.85
CA SER A 31 -24.58 -34.62 27.27
C SER A 31 -25.85 -33.80 27.02
N GLU A 32 -26.07 -32.74 27.81
CA GLU A 32 -27.22 -31.87 27.66
C GLU A 32 -26.88 -30.62 26.83
N HIS A 33 -27.83 -30.19 25.99
CA HIS A 33 -27.64 -29.03 25.12
C HIS A 33 -27.54 -27.70 25.89
N SER A 34 -28.20 -27.60 27.05
CA SER A 34 -28.14 -26.48 27.99
C SER A 34 -26.72 -26.17 28.47
N ASP A 35 -25.93 -27.22 28.72
CA ASP A 35 -24.55 -27.10 29.18
C ASP A 35 -23.63 -26.56 28.09
N TRP A 36 -23.91 -26.86 26.82
CA TRP A 36 -23.19 -26.28 25.68
C TRP A 36 -23.41 -24.76 25.58
N ALA A 37 -24.63 -24.29 25.84
CA ALA A 37 -24.92 -22.85 25.88
C ALA A 37 -24.18 -22.15 27.03
N SER A 38 -24.09 -22.82 28.19
CA SER A 38 -23.36 -22.31 29.36
C SER A 38 -21.84 -22.28 29.12
N MET A 39 -21.27 -23.33 28.53
CA MET A 39 -19.88 -23.39 28.07
C MET A 39 -19.59 -22.27 27.07
N GLY A 40 -20.45 -22.12 26.04
CA GLY A 40 -20.31 -21.10 25.01
C GLY A 40 -20.34 -19.69 25.60
N SER A 41 -21.19 -19.45 26.61
CA SER A 41 -21.25 -18.16 27.30
C SER A 41 -20.00 -17.88 28.13
N ALA A 42 -19.48 -18.87 28.85
CA ALA A 42 -18.25 -18.73 29.65
C ALA A 42 -17.01 -18.50 28.77
N LEU A 43 -16.82 -19.33 27.74
CA LEU A 43 -15.73 -19.19 26.78
C LEU A 43 -15.88 -17.92 25.95
N GLY A 44 -17.10 -17.59 25.50
CA GLY A 44 -17.38 -16.36 24.77
C GLY A 44 -17.04 -15.12 25.59
N GLY A 45 -17.48 -15.06 26.85
CA GLY A 45 -17.16 -13.94 27.74
C GLY A 45 -15.67 -13.71 27.96
N LEU A 46 -14.86 -14.78 27.98
CA LEU A 46 -13.41 -14.70 28.11
C LEU A 46 -12.69 -14.42 26.79
N TYR A 47 -13.08 -15.09 25.70
CA TYR A 47 -12.41 -14.97 24.40
C TYR A 47 -12.74 -13.69 23.67
N THR A 48 -13.95 -13.14 23.81
CA THR A 48 -14.33 -11.88 23.15
C THR A 48 -13.33 -10.74 23.43
N PRO A 49 -13.00 -10.39 24.69
CA PRO A 49 -12.01 -9.34 24.95
C PRO A 49 -10.58 -9.71 24.52
N ILE A 50 -10.18 -10.97 24.69
CA ILE A 50 -8.84 -11.45 24.29
C ILE A 50 -8.65 -11.31 22.76
N LEU A 51 -9.62 -11.79 21.99
CA LEU A 51 -9.61 -11.74 20.54
C LEU A 51 -9.75 -10.31 20.02
N ALA A 52 -10.54 -9.46 20.68
CA ALA A 52 -10.62 -8.04 20.35
C ALA A 52 -9.26 -7.34 20.47
N LEU A 53 -8.54 -7.56 21.58
CA LEU A 53 -7.19 -7.01 21.77
C LEU A 53 -6.17 -7.56 20.77
N LEU A 54 -6.21 -8.86 20.49
CA LEU A 54 -5.36 -9.48 19.47
C LEU A 54 -5.63 -8.89 18.08
N THR A 55 -6.90 -8.74 17.72
CA THR A 55 -7.31 -8.17 16.44
C THR A 55 -6.84 -6.72 16.34
N LEU A 56 -7.00 -5.93 17.40
CA LEU A 56 -6.48 -4.56 17.44
C LEU A 56 -4.96 -4.52 17.24
N ALA A 57 -4.21 -5.40 17.92
CA ALA A 57 -2.76 -5.48 17.78
C ALA A 57 -2.34 -5.83 16.34
N VAL A 58 -3.06 -6.76 15.70
CA VAL A 58 -2.85 -7.12 14.29
C VAL A 58 -3.13 -5.92 13.38
N LEU A 59 -4.25 -5.23 13.57
CA LEU A 59 -4.61 -4.05 12.78
C LEU A 59 -3.56 -2.94 12.89
N VAL A 60 -3.07 -2.66 14.10
CA VAL A 60 -2.00 -1.67 14.32
C VAL A 60 -0.73 -2.07 13.55
N LYS A 61 -0.34 -3.35 13.60
CA LYS A 61 0.83 -3.84 12.85
C LYS A 61 0.61 -3.76 11.34
N GLN A 62 -0.59 -4.09 10.89
CA GLN A 62 -0.97 -4.01 9.49
C GLN A 62 -0.90 -2.57 8.97
N LEU A 63 -1.39 -1.59 9.74
CA LEU A 63 -1.27 -0.16 9.41
C LEU A 63 0.19 0.30 9.34
N GLN A 64 1.05 -0.14 10.25
CA GLN A 64 2.48 0.19 10.23
C GLN A 64 3.15 -0.33 8.94
N ILE A 65 2.87 -1.57 8.55
CA ILE A 65 3.44 -2.16 7.33
C ILE A 65 2.89 -1.46 6.09
N GLN A 66 1.58 -1.15 6.05
CA GLN A 66 0.98 -0.43 4.94
C GLN A 66 1.55 0.99 4.78
N ALA A 67 1.80 1.71 5.89
CA ALA A 67 2.42 3.03 5.85
C ALA A 67 3.82 2.97 5.22
N GLN A 68 4.63 1.98 5.62
CA GLN A 68 5.94 1.77 5.01
C GLN A 68 5.84 1.45 3.52
N SER A 69 4.93 0.56 3.13
CA SER A 69 4.73 0.18 1.72
C SER A 69 4.30 1.37 0.86
N ARG A 70 3.42 2.23 1.37
CA ARG A 70 2.95 3.44 0.68
C ARG A 70 4.10 4.40 0.35
N ASP A 71 5.05 4.60 1.26
CA ASP A 71 6.20 5.47 1.01
C ASP A 71 7.09 4.94 -0.12
N TYR A 72 7.29 3.62 -0.20
CA TYR A 72 8.03 2.99 -1.29
C TYR A 72 7.29 3.11 -2.63
N GLU A 73 5.98 2.83 -2.64
CA GLU A 73 5.15 2.94 -3.83
C GLU A 73 5.08 4.38 -4.37
N GLN A 74 4.98 5.37 -3.48
CA GLN A 74 4.93 6.77 -3.86
C GLN A 74 6.24 7.22 -4.53
N ARG A 75 7.39 6.80 -4.03
CA ARG A 75 8.70 7.10 -4.63
C ARG A 75 8.83 6.50 -6.03
N GLU A 76 8.43 5.23 -6.19
CA GLU A 76 8.44 4.57 -7.49
C GLU A 76 7.48 5.23 -8.48
N THR A 77 6.29 5.64 -8.01
CA THR A 77 5.28 6.33 -8.81
C THR A 77 5.79 7.69 -9.27
N SER A 78 6.41 8.49 -8.39
CA SER A 78 7.00 9.77 -8.75
C SER A 78 8.10 9.63 -9.80
N ARG A 79 8.96 8.61 -9.69
CA ARG A 79 10.01 8.36 -10.70
C ARG A 79 9.39 8.03 -12.06
N LYS A 80 8.39 7.14 -12.11
CA LYS A 80 7.69 6.81 -13.35
C LYS A 80 7.01 8.02 -13.97
N LEU A 81 6.35 8.86 -13.16
CA LEU A 81 5.70 10.08 -13.63
C LEU A 81 6.70 11.06 -14.27
N VAL A 82 7.89 11.23 -13.69
CA VAL A 82 8.91 12.10 -14.27
C VAL A 82 9.38 11.57 -15.62
N PHE A 83 9.68 10.27 -15.73
CA PHE A 83 10.07 9.66 -16.99
C PHE A 83 8.98 9.77 -18.06
N ASP A 84 7.73 9.43 -17.71
CA ASP A 84 6.58 9.54 -18.61
C ASP A 84 6.35 10.99 -19.07
N MET A 85 6.57 11.97 -18.20
CA MET A 85 6.42 13.39 -18.54
C MET A 85 7.50 13.85 -19.52
N VAL A 86 8.77 13.45 -19.31
CA VAL A 86 9.88 13.75 -20.24
C VAL A 86 9.62 13.13 -21.61
N GLU A 87 9.18 11.87 -21.63
CA GLU A 87 8.89 11.15 -22.87
C GLU A 87 7.73 11.79 -23.63
N LYS A 88 6.66 12.18 -22.92
CA LYS A 88 5.56 12.95 -23.51
C LYS A 88 6.00 14.31 -24.04
N PHE A 89 6.87 15.04 -23.33
CA PHE A 89 7.39 16.31 -23.83
C PHE A 89 8.26 16.11 -25.07
N ALA A 90 9.11 15.09 -25.10
CA ALA A 90 9.91 14.76 -26.29
C ALA A 90 9.01 14.45 -27.49
N GLN A 91 8.00 13.61 -27.31
CA GLN A 91 6.99 13.34 -28.35
C GLN A 91 6.25 14.61 -28.78
N LYS A 92 5.87 15.48 -27.83
CA LYS A 92 5.16 16.73 -28.13
C LYS A 92 6.03 17.69 -28.94
N ILE A 93 7.32 17.77 -28.61
CA ILE A 93 8.28 18.58 -29.35
C ILE A 93 8.43 18.02 -30.76
N GLU A 94 8.57 16.71 -30.92
CA GLU A 94 8.69 16.08 -32.25
C GLU A 94 7.41 16.23 -33.08
N GLU A 95 6.23 16.14 -32.46
CA GLU A 95 4.93 16.39 -33.12
C GLU A 95 4.78 17.86 -33.57
N ARG A 96 5.30 18.81 -32.78
CA ARG A 96 5.22 20.26 -33.06
C ARG A 96 6.34 20.79 -33.92
N LEU A 97 7.47 20.09 -33.96
CA LEU A 97 8.61 20.39 -34.82
C LEU A 97 8.33 19.73 -36.18
N ASP A 98 7.32 20.25 -36.87
CA ASP A 98 7.02 19.85 -38.24
C ASP A 98 8.21 20.17 -39.17
N ASP A 99 8.25 19.49 -40.32
CA ASP A 99 9.34 19.65 -41.29
C ASP A 99 9.46 21.12 -41.76
N GLU A 100 8.35 21.87 -41.72
CA GLU A 100 8.28 23.28 -42.06
C GLU A 100 8.95 24.18 -41.01
N LEU A 101 8.65 24.04 -39.71
CA LEU A 101 9.36 24.73 -38.63
C LEU A 101 10.84 24.37 -38.60
N ARG A 102 11.17 23.10 -38.84
CA ARG A 102 12.56 22.64 -38.87
C ARG A 102 13.33 23.30 -40.01
N HIS A 103 12.71 23.42 -41.18
CA HIS A 103 13.24 24.17 -42.31
C HIS A 103 13.38 25.66 -42.00
N ASN A 104 12.33 26.29 -41.45
CA ASN A 104 12.32 27.71 -41.10
C ASN A 104 13.40 28.06 -40.05
N LEU A 105 13.60 27.21 -39.04
CA LEU A 105 14.64 27.36 -38.02
C LEU A 105 16.05 27.21 -38.61
N TYR A 106 16.26 26.26 -39.53
CA TYR A 106 17.53 26.09 -40.24
C TYR A 106 17.87 27.33 -41.06
N VAL A 107 16.92 27.81 -41.86
CA VAL A 107 17.09 29.01 -42.69
C VAL A 107 17.36 30.24 -41.82
N LEU A 108 16.66 30.41 -40.69
CA LEU A 108 16.94 31.48 -39.72
C LEU A 108 18.33 31.39 -39.08
N SER A 109 18.89 30.19 -38.90
CA SER A 109 20.23 29.99 -38.30
C SER A 109 21.38 30.35 -39.24
N GLU A 110 21.17 30.21 -40.55
CA GLU A 110 22.13 30.54 -41.61
C GLU A 110 22.02 32.01 -42.06
N MET A 111 20.91 32.70 -41.74
CA MET A 111 20.68 34.08 -42.16
C MET A 111 21.56 35.11 -41.40
N PRO A 112 22.02 36.18 -42.08
CA PRO A 112 22.66 37.32 -41.42
C PRO A 112 21.72 38.01 -40.42
N LYS A 113 22.27 38.45 -39.27
CA LYS A 113 21.49 39.16 -38.25
C LYS A 113 20.85 40.42 -38.85
N GLY A 114 19.51 40.47 -38.87
CA GLY A 114 18.73 41.60 -39.38
C GLY A 114 18.12 41.40 -40.77
N HIS A 115 18.09 40.18 -41.30
CA HIS A 115 17.43 39.89 -42.58
C HIS A 115 15.93 40.23 -42.54
N PRO A 116 15.38 40.97 -43.53
CA PRO A 116 14.00 41.45 -43.51
C PRO A 116 12.95 40.33 -43.40
N ASP A 117 13.22 39.18 -44.02
CA ASP A 117 12.31 38.01 -43.98
C ASP A 117 12.32 37.24 -42.64
N SER A 118 13.24 37.58 -41.74
CA SER A 118 13.34 36.91 -40.43
C SER A 118 12.13 37.16 -39.52
N HIS A 119 11.34 38.21 -39.78
CA HIS A 119 10.09 38.47 -39.05
C HIS A 119 8.95 37.53 -39.48
N VAL A 120 8.90 37.16 -40.76
CA VAL A 120 7.85 36.30 -41.32
C VAL A 120 8.05 34.86 -40.88
N LEU A 121 9.30 34.39 -40.87
CA LEU A 121 9.67 33.04 -40.46
C LEU A 121 9.59 32.78 -38.94
N LYS A 122 9.48 33.83 -38.12
CA LYS A 122 9.32 33.73 -36.66
C LYS A 122 7.86 33.74 -36.20
N SER A 123 6.92 34.06 -37.10
CA SER A 123 5.49 34.23 -36.78
C SER A 123 4.60 33.04 -37.14
N GLY A 124 5.16 32.00 -37.78
CA GLY A 124 4.55 30.68 -37.95
C GLY A 124 5.00 29.73 -36.85
#